data_AF-A0A0D9WT19-F1
#
_entry.id   AF-A0A0D9WT19-F1
#
_cell.length_a   1.000
_cell.length_b   1.000
_cell.length_c   1.000
_cell.angle_alpha   90.00
_cell.angle_beta   90.00
_cell.angle_gamma   90.00
#
_symmetry.space_group_name_H-M   'P 1'
#
loop_
_entity.id
_entity.type
_entity.pdbx_description
1 polymer ?
#
loop_
_entity_poly.entity_id
_entity_poly.type
_entity_poly.pdbx_seq_one_letter_code
_entity_poly.pdbx_strand_id
1 'polypeptide(L)'
;MATKRSVGTLKESDLKGKKVFLRADLNVPLDDNQKITDDNRIRASVPTIKFLMEKGAKVILASHLGRPKGVTPKYSLKPLVPRLCELLGVDVVMANDCIGEEVQKLAANLPDGGVLLLENVRFYKEEEKNDPEFAKKLASVANLYVNDAFGTAHRAHASTEGVTKYLRPSVAGFLMQKELDYLVGAVANPKKPFAAIVGGSKVSTKIGVIESLLAKVDILILGGGMIFTFYKAQGYAVGKSLVEEDKLELANSLIEKAKSKGVSLLLPTDVVVADKFAADAESKTVPASAIPDGWMGLDIGPDSIKTFSETLDTTKTVIWNGPMGVFEFEKFAAGTDAIAKKLADVTAKGVTTIIGGGDSVAAVEKAGLANKMSHISTGGGASLELLEGKTLPGVLALDDA
;
A
#
# COMPACT_ATOMS: atom_id res chain seq x y z
N MET A 1 11.29 -15.34 2.32
CA MET A 1 11.99 -14.36 3.17
C MET A 1 11.90 -14.88 4.60
N ALA A 2 12.98 -14.81 5.39
CA ALA A 2 12.91 -15.20 6.80
C ALA A 2 11.93 -14.30 7.55
N THR A 3 11.25 -14.85 8.56
CA THR A 3 10.37 -14.09 9.45
C THR A 3 11.20 -13.01 10.14
N LYS A 4 10.74 -11.75 10.09
CA LYS A 4 11.45 -10.63 10.70
C LYS A 4 11.09 -10.48 12.17
N ARG A 5 12.07 -10.10 12.98
CA ARG A 5 11.87 -9.82 14.39
C ARG A 5 10.94 -8.61 14.54
N SER A 6 9.93 -8.75 15.39
CA SER A 6 8.94 -7.70 15.68
C SER A 6 9.23 -7.00 17.01
N VAL A 7 8.82 -5.73 17.12
CA VAL A 7 8.81 -4.94 18.35
C VAL A 7 8.06 -5.67 19.49
N GLY A 8 7.04 -6.47 19.17
CA GLY A 8 6.31 -7.27 20.15
C GLY A 8 7.13 -8.38 20.82
N THR A 9 8.30 -8.71 20.28
CA THR A 9 9.25 -9.67 20.88
C THR A 9 10.19 -9.02 21.90
N LEU A 10 10.23 -7.68 21.97
CA LEU A 10 11.08 -6.95 22.92
C LEU A 10 10.42 -6.88 24.29
N LYS A 11 11.22 -7.12 25.34
CA LYS A 11 10.77 -7.04 26.74
C LYS A 11 10.89 -5.61 27.25
N GLU A 12 10.24 -5.32 28.39
CA GLU A 12 10.40 -4.01 29.05
C GLU A 12 11.86 -3.69 29.36
N SER A 13 12.64 -4.69 29.78
CA SER A 13 14.09 -4.53 30.02
C SER A 13 14.90 -4.11 28.80
N ASP A 14 14.39 -4.42 27.59
CA ASP A 14 15.06 -4.07 26.34
C ASP A 14 14.75 -2.62 25.91
N LEU A 15 13.68 -2.02 26.45
CA LEU A 15 13.09 -0.77 25.98
C LEU A 15 13.13 0.37 27.01
N LYS A 16 12.99 0.06 28.30
CA LYS A 16 12.87 1.06 29.37
C LYS A 16 14.08 2.00 29.41
N GLY A 17 13.82 3.30 29.34
CA GLY A 17 14.82 4.36 29.30
C GLY A 17 15.65 4.42 28.02
N LYS A 18 15.44 3.51 27.06
CA LYS A 18 16.15 3.50 25.78
C LYS A 18 15.49 4.46 24.81
N LYS A 19 16.32 5.14 24.01
CA LYS A 19 15.87 5.98 22.89
C LYS A 19 15.65 5.10 21.67
N VAL A 20 14.44 5.13 21.13
CA VAL A 20 14.03 4.28 20.00
C VAL A 20 13.81 5.16 18.79
N PHE A 21 14.60 4.95 17.73
CA PHE A 21 14.32 5.58 16.44
C PHE A 21 13.19 4.79 15.78
N LEU A 22 12.01 5.39 15.71
CA LEU A 22 10.83 4.81 15.07
C LEU A 22 10.59 5.49 13.73
N ARG A 23 10.83 4.77 12.64
CA ARG A 23 10.46 5.23 11.30
C ARG A 23 9.00 4.88 11.04
N ALA A 24 8.12 5.87 11.05
CA ALA A 24 6.68 5.71 10.79
C ALA A 24 6.28 6.35 9.46
N ASP A 25 5.24 5.85 8.78
CA ASP A 25 4.67 6.55 7.61
C ASP A 25 3.64 7.57 8.06
N LEU A 26 4.05 8.83 8.20
CA LEU A 26 3.16 9.95 8.53
C LEU A 26 2.90 10.85 7.32
N ASN A 27 3.13 10.37 6.09
CA ASN A 27 2.87 11.15 4.90
C ASN A 27 1.35 11.20 4.61
N VAL A 28 0.68 12.16 5.24
CA VAL A 28 -0.77 12.41 5.15
C VAL A 28 -1.09 13.57 4.20
N PRO A 29 -2.28 13.57 3.56
CA PRO A 29 -2.74 14.73 2.81
C PRO A 29 -3.06 15.90 3.75
N LEU A 30 -2.60 17.08 3.36
CA LEU A 30 -2.90 18.35 4.00
C LEU A 30 -3.66 19.25 3.02
N ASP A 31 -4.64 20.00 3.51
CA ASP A 31 -5.30 21.06 2.75
C ASP A 31 -4.41 22.32 2.62
N ASP A 32 -4.89 23.33 1.90
CA ASP A 32 -4.16 24.59 1.70
C ASP A 32 -3.89 25.35 3.02
N ASN A 33 -4.61 25.04 4.10
CA ASN A 33 -4.44 25.59 5.44
C ASN A 33 -3.59 24.70 6.35
N GLN A 34 -2.89 23.69 5.79
CA GLN A 34 -2.11 22.68 6.51
C GLN A 34 -2.91 21.81 7.49
N LYS A 35 -4.23 21.68 7.30
CA LYS A 35 -5.04 20.76 8.08
C LYS A 35 -5.01 19.37 7.47
N ILE A 36 -4.91 18.36 8.33
CA ILE A 36 -4.98 16.95 7.93
C ILE A 36 -6.38 16.66 7.39
N THR A 37 -6.46 16.17 6.15
CA THR A 37 -7.73 15.75 5.53
C THR A 37 -8.00 14.25 5.67
N ASP A 38 -6.96 13.46 5.91
CA ASP A 38 -7.02 12.02 6.23
C ASP A 38 -5.87 11.66 7.18
N ASP A 39 -6.21 11.11 8.35
CA ASP A 39 -5.27 10.76 9.41
C ASP A 39 -5.01 9.25 9.55
N ASN A 40 -5.48 8.43 8.61
CA ASN A 40 -5.39 6.96 8.67
C ASN A 40 -3.96 6.46 8.90
N ARG A 41 -2.98 7.05 8.22
CA ARG A 41 -1.56 6.70 8.38
C ARG A 41 -0.99 7.02 9.77
N ILE A 42 -1.45 8.12 10.37
CA ILE A 42 -1.06 8.48 11.74
C ILE A 42 -1.62 7.43 12.70
N ARG A 43 -2.94 7.15 12.61
CA ARG A 43 -3.60 6.14 13.44
C ARG A 43 -2.97 4.76 13.30
N ALA A 44 -2.57 4.38 12.09
CA ALA A 44 -1.95 3.08 11.83
C ALA A 44 -0.59 2.91 12.55
N SER A 45 0.12 4.00 12.84
CA SER A 45 1.40 3.98 13.58
C SER A 45 1.21 4.03 15.11
N VAL A 46 0.04 4.46 15.60
CA VAL A 46 -0.25 4.63 17.04
C VAL A 46 -0.02 3.35 17.86
N PRO A 47 -0.41 2.13 17.42
CA PRO A 47 -0.18 0.91 18.21
C PRO A 47 1.30 0.68 18.55
N THR A 48 2.19 0.87 17.58
CA THR A 48 3.65 0.72 17.78
C THR A 48 4.17 1.79 18.73
N ILE A 49 3.74 3.05 18.56
CA ILE A 49 4.17 4.16 19.41
C ILE A 49 3.73 3.92 20.86
N LYS A 50 2.45 3.58 21.09
CA LYS A 50 1.92 3.32 22.44
C LYS A 50 2.62 2.15 23.12
N PHE A 51 2.87 1.05 22.41
CA PHE A 51 3.60 -0.08 22.99
C PHE A 51 4.99 0.32 23.47
N LEU A 52 5.73 1.09 22.69
CA LEU A 52 7.05 1.59 23.08
C LEU A 52 6.95 2.51 24.31
N MET A 53 5.97 3.42 24.33
CA MET A 53 5.73 4.33 25.46
C MET A 53 5.38 3.57 26.75
N GLU A 54 4.46 2.60 26.67
CA GLU A 54 4.03 1.77 27.80
C GLU A 54 5.17 0.93 28.38
N LYS A 55 6.17 0.57 27.56
CA LYS A 55 7.40 -0.11 27.99
C LYS A 55 8.49 0.85 28.48
N GLY A 56 8.18 2.14 28.62
CA GLY A 56 9.08 3.17 29.14
C GLY A 56 10.17 3.59 28.15
N ALA A 57 9.99 3.32 26.85
CA ALA A 57 10.93 3.79 25.83
C ALA A 57 10.75 5.29 25.56
N LYS A 58 11.83 5.94 25.12
CA LYS A 58 11.85 7.33 24.66
C LYS A 58 11.73 7.33 23.14
N VAL A 59 10.55 7.64 22.60
CA VAL A 59 10.26 7.45 21.17
C VAL A 59 10.73 8.66 20.37
N ILE A 60 11.63 8.41 19.41
CA ILE A 60 12.10 9.40 18.43
C ILE A 60 11.46 9.05 17.09
N LEU A 61 10.37 9.75 16.78
CA LEU A 61 9.53 9.51 15.63
C LEU A 61 10.10 10.25 14.41
N ALA A 62 10.37 9.49 13.34
CA ALA A 62 10.87 10.02 12.07
C ALA A 62 9.90 9.69 10.94
N SER A 63 9.62 10.66 10.08
CA SER A 63 8.84 10.46 8.87
C SER A 63 9.28 11.40 7.75
N HIS A 64 8.75 11.14 6.56
CA HIS A 64 8.71 12.11 5.48
C HIS A 64 7.30 12.69 5.34
N LEU A 65 7.20 13.84 4.67
CA LEU A 65 5.96 14.41 4.16
C LEU A 65 6.18 14.94 2.74
N GLY A 66 5.38 14.48 1.79
CA GLY A 66 5.48 14.86 0.39
C GLY A 66 6.85 14.59 -0.25
N ARG A 67 7.21 15.48 -1.20
CA ARG A 67 8.46 15.44 -1.98
C ARG A 67 9.07 16.83 -2.04
N PRO A 68 9.62 17.33 -0.93
CA PRO A 68 10.28 18.64 -0.89
C PRO A 68 11.49 18.68 -1.83
N LYS A 69 11.79 19.86 -2.38
CA LYS A 69 13.05 20.15 -3.11
C LYS A 69 14.07 20.90 -2.23
N GLY A 70 13.85 20.86 -0.92
CA GLY A 70 14.54 21.64 0.10
C GLY A 70 13.61 21.95 1.27
N VAL A 71 14.14 22.59 2.30
CA VAL A 71 13.38 22.97 3.50
C VAL A 71 12.26 23.94 3.11
N THR A 72 11.02 23.63 3.50
CA THR A 72 9.87 24.50 3.25
C THR A 72 8.76 24.28 4.27
N PRO A 73 8.06 25.33 4.74
CA PRO A 73 6.94 25.19 5.67
C PRO A 73 5.82 24.28 5.15
N LYS A 74 5.63 24.20 3.82
CA LYS A 74 4.59 23.37 3.19
C LYS A 74 4.70 21.88 3.54
N TYR A 75 5.92 21.39 3.73
CA TYR A 75 6.19 19.98 4.00
C TYR A 75 6.76 19.75 5.40
N SER A 76 6.59 20.70 6.32
CA SER A 76 6.92 20.48 7.74
C SER A 76 5.97 19.45 8.35
N LEU A 77 6.46 18.65 9.28
CA LEU A 77 5.67 17.71 10.08
C LEU A 77 4.97 18.37 11.27
N LYS A 78 5.26 19.65 11.56
CA LYS A 78 4.65 20.41 12.66
C LYS A 78 3.11 20.34 12.71
N PRO A 79 2.37 20.39 11.58
CA PRO A 79 0.90 20.29 11.62
C PRO A 79 0.36 18.97 12.17
N LEU A 80 1.19 17.92 12.24
CA LEU A 80 0.78 16.61 12.75
C LEU A 80 0.83 16.54 14.28
N VAL A 81 1.55 17.44 14.94
CA VAL A 81 1.78 17.42 16.40
C VAL A 81 0.46 17.41 17.18
N PRO A 82 -0.52 18.31 16.95
CA PRO A 82 -1.76 18.29 17.71
C PRO A 82 -2.51 16.95 17.59
N ARG A 83 -2.49 16.36 16.39
CA ARG A 83 -3.16 15.10 16.13
C ARG A 83 -2.47 13.91 16.80
N LEU A 84 -1.13 13.90 16.79
CA LEU A 84 -0.35 12.91 17.52
C LEU A 84 -0.57 13.04 19.03
N CYS A 85 -0.59 14.26 19.59
CA CYS A 85 -0.89 14.47 21.01
C CYS A 85 -2.25 13.90 21.39
N GLU A 86 -3.29 14.18 20.60
CA GLU A 86 -4.64 13.66 20.83
C GLU A 86 -4.69 12.13 20.82
N LEU A 87 -4.07 11.50 19.81
CA LEU A 87 -4.13 10.04 19.65
C LEU A 87 -3.29 9.29 20.69
N LEU A 88 -2.17 9.88 21.12
CA LEU A 88 -1.23 9.28 22.07
C LEU A 88 -1.58 9.60 23.53
N GLY A 89 -2.31 10.70 23.79
CA GLY A 89 -2.65 11.14 25.14
C GLY A 89 -1.48 11.74 25.92
N VAL A 90 -0.43 12.17 25.22
CA VAL A 90 0.77 12.82 25.78
C VAL A 90 1.20 13.99 24.92
N ASP A 91 1.99 14.90 25.47
CA ASP A 91 2.61 15.96 24.69
C ASP A 91 3.71 15.41 23.80
N VAL A 92 3.61 15.68 22.50
CA VAL A 92 4.62 15.35 21.50
C VAL A 92 5.51 16.56 21.28
N VAL A 93 6.80 16.41 21.60
CA VAL A 93 7.80 17.46 21.38
C VAL A 93 8.17 17.48 19.90
N MET A 94 8.19 18.66 19.28
CA MET A 94 8.63 18.83 17.90
C MET A 94 10.08 19.32 17.88
N ALA A 95 10.94 18.61 17.17
CA ALA A 95 12.30 19.08 16.89
C ALA A 95 12.29 20.17 15.82
N ASN A 96 13.27 21.08 15.89
CA ASN A 96 13.47 22.09 14.85
C ASN A 96 14.08 21.52 13.55
N ASP A 97 14.64 20.31 13.63
CA ASP A 97 15.28 19.60 12.52
C ASP A 97 15.23 18.08 12.78
N CYS A 98 15.75 17.25 11.87
CA CYS A 98 15.91 15.80 12.06
C CYS A 98 17.30 15.38 12.53
N ILE A 99 18.28 16.29 12.48
CA ILE A 99 19.66 16.09 12.93
C ILE A 99 20.21 17.36 13.59
N GLY A 100 21.34 17.25 14.30
CA GLY A 100 22.04 18.40 14.89
C GLY A 100 22.01 18.43 16.41
N GLU A 101 22.70 19.41 16.99
CA GLU A 101 22.92 19.49 18.45
C GLU A 101 21.62 19.71 19.23
N GLU A 102 20.73 20.58 18.76
CA GLU A 102 19.44 20.81 19.41
C GLU A 102 18.56 19.56 19.41
N VAL A 103 18.55 18.79 18.32
CA VAL A 103 17.84 17.50 18.25
C VAL A 103 18.42 16.50 19.26
N GLN A 104 19.75 16.45 19.40
CA GLN A 104 20.40 15.59 20.40
C GLN A 104 20.04 15.99 21.84
N LYS A 105 20.00 17.30 22.13
CA LYS A 105 19.58 17.81 23.45
C LYS A 105 18.12 17.45 23.75
N LEU A 106 17.21 17.66 22.79
CA LEU A 106 15.80 17.28 22.93
C LEU A 106 15.65 15.78 23.16
N ALA A 107 16.34 14.94 22.39
CA ALA A 107 16.31 13.49 22.54
C ALA A 107 16.89 13.01 23.89
N ALA A 108 17.93 13.68 24.41
CA ALA A 108 18.53 13.36 25.70
C ALA A 108 17.60 13.70 26.88
N ASN A 109 16.88 14.82 26.78
CA ASN A 109 15.99 15.32 27.82
C ASN A 109 14.58 14.72 27.78
N LEU A 110 14.28 13.86 26.81
CA LEU A 110 12.97 13.21 26.70
C LEU A 110 12.72 12.33 27.94
N PRO A 111 11.58 12.46 28.64
CA PRO A 111 11.24 11.57 29.74
C PRO A 111 10.93 10.16 29.23
N ASP A 112 10.98 9.17 30.11
CA ASP A 112 10.54 7.81 29.79
C ASP A 112 9.06 7.84 29.36
N GLY A 113 8.74 7.17 28.25
CA GLY A 113 7.42 7.24 27.63
C GLY A 113 7.16 8.52 26.83
N GLY A 114 8.11 9.46 26.78
CA GLY A 114 8.01 10.67 25.99
C GLY A 114 8.18 10.43 24.49
N VAL A 115 7.67 11.36 23.69
CA VAL A 115 7.70 11.30 22.22
C VAL A 115 8.30 12.58 21.63
N LEU A 116 9.31 12.42 20.78
CA LEU A 116 9.94 13.48 19.99
C LEU A 116 9.65 13.23 18.52
N LEU A 117 8.97 14.15 17.84
CA LEU A 117 8.82 14.16 16.40
C LEU A 117 9.98 14.93 15.76
N LEU A 118 10.77 14.24 14.94
CA LEU A 118 11.78 14.86 14.10
C LEU A 118 11.12 15.62 12.95
N GLU A 119 11.81 16.64 12.43
CA GLU A 119 11.36 17.29 11.20
C GLU A 119 11.51 16.37 9.97
N ASN A 120 10.89 16.73 8.86
CA ASN A 120 10.81 15.93 7.64
C ASN A 120 12.19 15.49 7.13
N VAL A 121 12.45 14.18 7.16
CA VAL A 121 13.75 13.60 6.76
C VAL A 121 14.11 13.92 5.30
N ARG A 122 13.12 14.16 4.43
CA ARG A 122 13.35 14.54 3.02
C ARG A 122 13.73 16.00 2.81
N PHE A 123 13.81 16.81 3.86
CA PHE A 123 14.47 18.12 3.75
C PHE A 123 15.96 18.00 3.42
N TYR A 124 16.55 16.83 3.66
CA TYR A 124 17.90 16.45 3.24
C TYR A 124 17.84 15.59 1.98
N LYS A 125 18.52 16.01 0.92
CA LYS A 125 18.68 15.22 -0.32
C LYS A 125 19.45 13.92 -0.06
N GLU A 126 20.21 13.88 1.02
CA GLU A 126 21.00 12.77 1.53
C GLU A 126 20.12 11.58 1.93
N GLU A 127 18.87 11.83 2.36
CA GLU A 127 17.89 10.78 2.72
C GLU A 127 17.66 9.81 1.56
N GLU A 128 17.27 10.34 0.38
CA GLU A 128 16.93 9.53 -0.79
C GLU A 128 18.15 8.88 -1.44
N LYS A 129 19.36 9.39 -1.14
CA LYS A 129 20.63 8.83 -1.59
C LYS A 129 21.19 7.76 -0.67
N ASN A 130 20.53 7.51 0.47
CA ASN A 130 21.03 6.62 1.50
C ASN A 130 22.45 6.97 1.97
N ASP A 131 22.71 8.28 2.13
CA ASP A 131 24.04 8.75 2.48
C ASP A 131 24.48 8.21 3.85
N PRO A 132 25.64 7.54 3.96
CA PRO A 132 26.07 6.92 5.20
C PRO A 132 26.31 7.89 6.36
N GLU A 133 26.79 9.11 6.08
CA GLU A 133 27.05 10.13 7.10
C GLU A 133 25.74 10.73 7.61
N PHE A 134 24.77 10.93 6.73
CA PHE A 134 23.42 11.33 7.12
C PHE A 134 22.72 10.25 7.96
N ALA A 135 22.79 8.98 7.54
CA ALA A 135 22.27 7.86 8.31
C ALA A 135 22.90 7.76 9.72
N LYS A 136 24.22 7.99 9.82
CA LYS A 136 24.93 8.03 11.11
C LYS A 136 24.46 9.17 12.01
N LYS A 137 24.20 10.35 11.42
CA LYS A 137 23.65 11.50 12.16
C LYS A 137 22.21 11.24 12.64
N LEU A 138 21.37 10.61 11.84
CA LEU A 138 20.03 10.17 12.27
C LEU A 138 20.12 9.14 13.40
N ALA A 139 21.07 8.20 13.32
CA ALA A 139 21.23 7.17 14.33
C ALA A 139 21.76 7.70 15.68
N SER A 140 22.48 8.83 15.71
CA SER A 140 23.17 9.32 16.92
C SER A 140 22.23 9.65 18.09
N VAL A 141 20.94 9.86 17.82
CA VAL A 141 19.96 10.20 18.83
C VAL A 141 19.33 8.98 19.50
N ALA A 142 19.51 7.77 18.96
CA ALA A 142 18.84 6.55 19.42
C ALA A 142 19.79 5.41 19.82
N ASN A 143 19.23 4.38 20.43
CA ASN A 143 19.92 3.15 20.81
C ASN A 143 19.53 1.96 19.91
N LEU A 144 18.26 1.90 19.50
CA LEU A 144 17.71 0.83 18.67
C LEU A 144 16.74 1.39 17.63
N TYR A 145 16.40 0.56 16.64
CA TYR A 145 15.60 0.95 15.49
C TYR A 145 14.33 0.12 15.37
N VAL A 146 13.22 0.80 15.09
CA VAL A 146 11.94 0.19 14.74
C VAL A 146 11.49 0.77 13.39
N ASN A 147 11.28 -0.10 12.39
CA ASN A 147 10.69 0.30 11.12
C ASN A 147 9.21 -0.07 11.10
N ASP A 148 8.36 0.95 11.08
CA ASP A 148 6.90 0.81 10.96
C ASP A 148 6.36 1.50 9.70
N ALA A 149 7.23 1.79 8.73
CA ALA A 149 6.92 2.52 7.50
C ALA A 149 7.04 1.62 6.26
N PHE A 150 6.17 0.61 6.15
CA PHE A 150 6.19 -0.36 5.05
C PHE A 150 6.16 0.30 3.67
N GLY A 151 5.35 1.35 3.49
CA GLY A 151 5.24 2.09 2.23
C GLY A 151 6.54 2.71 1.71
N THR A 152 7.55 2.91 2.57
CA THR A 152 8.87 3.40 2.15
C THR A 152 9.96 2.33 2.14
N ALA A 153 9.67 1.11 2.56
CA ALA A 153 10.68 0.05 2.69
C ALA A 153 11.18 -0.53 1.35
N HIS A 154 10.47 -0.27 0.25
CA HIS A 154 10.93 -0.60 -1.12
C HIS A 154 12.12 0.24 -1.59
N ARG A 155 12.46 1.31 -0.88
CA ARG A 155 13.59 2.18 -1.22
C ARG A 155 14.69 2.03 -0.18
N ALA A 156 15.92 1.98 -0.65
CA ALA A 156 17.08 2.12 0.23
C ALA A 156 17.27 3.60 0.52
N HIS A 157 16.62 4.13 1.56
CA HIS A 157 16.87 5.49 2.07
C HIS A 157 17.56 5.44 3.43
N ALA A 158 18.21 6.54 3.82
CA ALA A 158 18.97 6.61 5.07
C ALA A 158 18.10 6.25 6.29
N SER A 159 16.90 6.83 6.41
CA SER A 159 15.99 6.56 7.55
C SER A 159 15.30 5.18 7.54
N THR A 160 15.41 4.42 6.45
CA THR A 160 14.72 3.13 6.23
C THR A 160 15.66 1.93 6.15
N GLU A 161 16.90 2.14 5.69
CA GLU A 161 17.93 1.10 5.50
C GLU A 161 19.23 1.54 6.17
N GLY A 162 19.75 2.73 5.84
CA GLY A 162 21.07 3.16 6.28
C GLY A 162 21.24 3.20 7.81
N VAL A 163 20.24 3.67 8.54
CA VAL A 163 20.24 3.76 10.01
C VAL A 163 20.43 2.39 10.69
N THR A 164 20.01 1.29 10.05
CA THR A 164 20.13 -0.07 10.62
C THR A 164 21.58 -0.54 10.74
N LYS A 165 22.52 0.11 10.03
CA LYS A 165 23.95 -0.16 10.14
C LYS A 165 24.54 0.33 11.46
N TYR A 166 23.86 1.26 12.13
CA TYR A 166 24.33 1.91 13.35
C TYR A 166 23.44 1.63 14.58
N LEU A 167 22.20 1.19 14.37
CA LEU A 167 21.23 0.91 15.43
C LEU A 167 20.88 -0.57 15.50
N ARG A 168 21.01 -1.16 16.69
CA ARG A 168 20.62 -2.55 16.96
C ARG A 168 19.94 -2.67 18.34
N PRO A 169 18.94 -3.56 18.48
CA PRO A 169 18.31 -4.34 17.41
C PRO A 169 17.55 -3.45 16.41
N SER A 170 17.36 -3.96 15.19
CA SER A 170 16.58 -3.33 14.12
C SER A 170 15.37 -4.21 13.83
N VAL A 171 14.17 -3.80 14.28
CA VAL A 171 12.97 -4.66 14.28
C VAL A 171 11.80 -4.03 13.52
N ALA A 172 10.84 -4.85 13.10
CA ALA A 172 9.57 -4.38 12.53
C ALA A 172 8.66 -3.81 13.63
N GLY A 173 7.99 -2.69 13.37
CA GLY A 173 6.82 -2.28 14.15
C GLY A 173 5.60 -3.14 13.82
N PHE A 174 4.47 -2.90 14.49
CA PHE A 174 3.26 -3.72 14.30
C PHE A 174 2.60 -3.55 12.93
N LEU A 175 2.63 -2.34 12.35
CA LEU A 175 2.12 -2.10 11.00
C LEU A 175 2.99 -2.85 9.99
N MET A 176 4.32 -2.68 10.08
CA MET A 176 5.27 -3.39 9.23
C MET A 176 5.09 -4.91 9.35
N GLN A 177 5.01 -5.43 10.58
CA GLN A 177 4.78 -6.85 10.82
C GLN A 177 3.50 -7.33 10.15
N LYS A 178 2.38 -6.62 10.35
CA LYS A 178 1.09 -6.98 9.74
C LYS A 178 1.17 -7.01 8.22
N GLU A 179 1.84 -6.04 7.59
CA GLU A 179 2.04 -6.02 6.14
C GLU A 179 2.82 -7.25 5.65
N LEU A 180 3.88 -7.63 6.36
CA LEU A 180 4.67 -8.82 6.03
C LEU A 180 3.87 -10.12 6.25
N ASP A 181 3.10 -10.23 7.34
CA ASP A 181 2.29 -11.40 7.64
C ASP A 181 1.26 -11.67 6.53
N TYR A 182 0.62 -10.63 6.00
CA TYR A 182 -0.33 -10.77 4.89
C TYR A 182 0.36 -10.94 3.53
N LEU A 183 1.34 -10.10 3.19
CA LEU A 183 1.92 -10.09 1.83
C LEU A 183 3.01 -11.14 1.61
N VAL A 184 3.77 -11.50 2.65
CA VAL A 184 4.72 -12.61 2.58
C VAL A 184 4.05 -13.89 3.04
N GLY A 185 3.31 -13.88 4.15
CA GLY A 185 2.66 -15.08 4.67
C GLY A 185 1.49 -15.54 3.80
N ALA A 186 0.39 -14.78 3.81
CA ALA A 186 -0.86 -15.19 3.16
C ALA A 186 -0.78 -15.26 1.62
N VAL A 187 0.15 -14.55 0.96
CA VAL A 187 0.33 -14.67 -0.50
C VAL A 187 1.37 -15.73 -0.89
N ALA A 188 2.40 -16.01 -0.08
CA ALA A 188 3.34 -17.08 -0.41
C ALA A 188 2.77 -18.47 -0.11
N ASN A 189 1.98 -18.61 0.96
CA ASN A 189 1.30 -19.84 1.35
C ASN A 189 -0.21 -19.59 1.54
N PRO A 190 -0.95 -19.29 0.46
CA PRO A 190 -2.37 -18.94 0.53
C PRO A 190 -3.23 -20.14 0.87
N LYS A 191 -4.37 -19.88 1.54
CA LYS A 191 -5.44 -20.89 1.61
C LYS A 191 -6.12 -20.95 0.24
N LYS A 192 -6.22 -22.16 -0.31
CA LYS A 192 -6.80 -22.39 -1.64
C LYS A 192 -8.30 -22.71 -1.59
N PRO A 193 -9.10 -22.34 -2.60
CA PRO A 193 -8.70 -21.62 -3.81
C PRO A 193 -8.26 -20.17 -3.56
N PHE A 194 -7.14 -19.77 -4.16
CA PHE A 194 -6.58 -18.42 -4.09
C PHE A 194 -6.91 -17.66 -5.37
N ALA A 195 -7.62 -16.53 -5.23
CA ALA A 195 -7.92 -15.65 -6.34
C ALA A 195 -7.11 -14.35 -6.28
N ALA A 196 -6.70 -13.85 -7.44
CA ALA A 196 -6.25 -12.47 -7.60
C ALA A 196 -7.19 -11.69 -8.50
N ILE A 197 -7.49 -10.46 -8.11
CA ILE A 197 -8.21 -9.47 -8.92
C ILE A 197 -7.21 -8.38 -9.26
N VAL A 198 -6.91 -8.19 -10.54
CA VAL A 198 -5.97 -7.18 -11.02
C VAL A 198 -6.68 -6.24 -11.99
N GLY A 199 -6.74 -4.96 -11.63
CA GLY A 199 -7.37 -3.92 -12.43
C GLY A 199 -6.47 -2.73 -12.70
N GLY A 200 -7.09 -1.61 -13.05
CA GLY A 200 -6.41 -0.39 -13.47
C GLY A 200 -6.35 -0.21 -14.98
N SER A 201 -5.71 0.89 -15.42
CA SER A 201 -5.81 1.36 -16.80
C SER A 201 -4.79 0.75 -17.76
N LYS A 202 -3.62 0.30 -17.29
CA LYS A 202 -2.51 -0.12 -18.15
C LYS A 202 -1.94 -1.48 -17.77
N VAL A 203 -1.83 -2.37 -18.76
CA VAL A 203 -1.15 -3.67 -18.67
C VAL A 203 0.29 -3.47 -18.25
N SER A 204 1.01 -2.51 -18.85
CA SER A 204 2.44 -2.26 -18.62
C SER A 204 2.81 -2.07 -17.14
N THR A 205 1.89 -1.49 -16.36
CA THR A 205 2.09 -1.23 -14.94
C THR A 205 1.78 -2.44 -14.03
N LYS A 206 1.20 -3.50 -14.59
CA LYS A 206 0.73 -4.69 -13.86
C LYS A 206 1.39 -6.00 -14.30
N ILE A 207 2.28 -5.95 -15.29
CA ILE A 207 2.94 -7.14 -15.86
C ILE A 207 3.59 -7.98 -14.76
N GLY A 208 4.51 -7.39 -13.98
CA GLY A 208 5.26 -8.13 -12.96
C GLY A 208 4.35 -8.77 -11.91
N VAL A 209 3.26 -8.07 -11.56
CA VAL A 209 2.27 -8.56 -10.59
C VAL A 209 1.50 -9.74 -11.16
N ILE A 210 0.99 -9.63 -12.39
CA ILE A 210 0.28 -10.72 -13.06
C ILE A 210 1.20 -11.94 -13.20
N GLU A 211 2.43 -11.74 -13.67
CA GLU A 211 3.38 -12.84 -13.87
C GLU A 211 3.73 -13.57 -12.57
N SER A 212 3.95 -12.83 -11.49
CA SER A 212 4.21 -13.39 -10.17
C SER A 212 2.98 -14.14 -9.62
N LEU A 213 1.79 -13.55 -9.75
CA LEU A 213 0.56 -14.13 -9.24
C LEU A 213 0.13 -15.37 -10.03
N LEU A 214 0.34 -15.41 -11.35
CA LEU A 214 0.09 -16.59 -12.19
C LEU A 214 0.82 -17.85 -11.70
N ALA A 215 1.93 -17.71 -10.95
CA ALA A 215 2.63 -18.84 -10.36
C ALA A 215 1.98 -19.38 -9.07
N LYS A 216 0.99 -18.68 -8.49
CA LYS A 216 0.47 -18.93 -7.15
C LYS A 216 -1.05 -19.09 -7.08
N VAL A 217 -1.78 -18.32 -7.89
CA VAL A 217 -3.24 -18.25 -7.85
C VAL A 217 -3.87 -19.43 -8.59
N ASP A 218 -5.06 -19.82 -8.15
CA ASP A 218 -5.91 -20.77 -8.87
C ASP A 218 -6.83 -20.01 -9.85
N ILE A 219 -7.19 -18.76 -9.52
CA ILE A 219 -8.08 -17.88 -10.29
C ILE A 219 -7.43 -16.51 -10.47
N LEU A 220 -7.44 -15.98 -11.68
CA LEU A 220 -7.01 -14.61 -11.99
C LEU A 220 -8.17 -13.86 -12.67
N ILE A 221 -8.68 -12.81 -12.04
CA ILE A 221 -9.72 -11.92 -12.57
C ILE A 221 -9.03 -10.65 -13.04
N LEU A 222 -9.23 -10.24 -14.29
CA LEU A 222 -8.75 -8.95 -14.78
C LEU A 222 -9.91 -7.96 -14.96
N GLY A 223 -9.66 -6.68 -14.65
CA GLY A 223 -10.64 -5.60 -14.80
C GLY A 223 -9.98 -4.27 -15.19
N GLY A 224 -10.76 -3.19 -15.19
CA GLY A 224 -10.26 -1.86 -15.54
C GLY A 224 -9.95 -1.70 -17.04
N GLY A 225 -9.35 -0.56 -17.41
CA GLY A 225 -9.02 -0.26 -18.81
C GLY A 225 -8.02 -1.23 -19.44
N MET A 226 -7.22 -1.92 -18.65
CA MET A 226 -6.21 -2.83 -19.19
C MET A 226 -6.79 -4.04 -19.93
N ILE A 227 -8.04 -4.42 -19.67
CA ILE A 227 -8.70 -5.57 -20.34
C ILE A 227 -8.85 -5.37 -21.84
N PHE A 228 -8.94 -4.12 -22.32
CA PHE A 228 -9.13 -3.85 -23.74
C PHE A 228 -7.89 -4.20 -24.58
N THR A 229 -6.69 -4.17 -23.99
CA THR A 229 -5.48 -4.74 -24.61
C THR A 229 -5.60 -6.25 -24.78
N PHE A 230 -6.19 -6.97 -23.81
CA PHE A 230 -6.43 -8.42 -23.93
C PHE A 230 -7.49 -8.73 -24.99
N TYR A 231 -8.60 -7.98 -25.02
CA TYR A 231 -9.63 -8.15 -26.06
C TYR A 231 -9.11 -7.85 -27.46
N LYS A 232 -8.33 -6.78 -27.61
CA LYS A 232 -7.69 -6.45 -28.88
C LYS A 232 -6.74 -7.56 -29.33
N ALA A 233 -5.96 -8.13 -28.41
CA ALA A 233 -5.06 -9.24 -28.68
C ALA A 233 -5.80 -10.54 -29.10
N GLN A 234 -7.04 -10.72 -28.63
CA GLN A 234 -7.97 -11.79 -29.03
C GLN A 234 -8.75 -11.49 -30.31
N GLY A 235 -8.55 -10.32 -30.93
CA GLY A 235 -9.18 -9.92 -32.19
C GLY A 235 -10.54 -9.22 -32.04
N TYR A 236 -10.94 -8.81 -30.83
CA TYR A 236 -12.20 -8.08 -30.63
C TYR A 236 -12.07 -6.61 -31.01
N ALA A 237 -13.17 -6.03 -31.48
CA ALA A 237 -13.31 -4.59 -31.63
C ALA A 237 -13.50 -3.95 -30.25
N VAL A 238 -12.71 -2.91 -29.96
CA VAL A 238 -12.70 -2.23 -28.65
C VAL A 238 -13.05 -0.74 -28.74
N GLY A 239 -13.51 -0.27 -29.90
CA GLY A 239 -13.84 1.14 -30.13
C GLY A 239 -12.67 2.07 -29.81
N LYS A 240 -12.93 3.10 -29.00
CA LYS A 240 -11.94 4.06 -28.47
C LYS A 240 -11.41 3.69 -27.08
N SER A 241 -11.61 2.46 -26.64
CA SER A 241 -11.12 2.01 -25.33
C SER A 241 -9.59 2.02 -25.28
N LEU A 242 -9.04 2.10 -24.06
CA LEU A 242 -7.60 2.23 -23.84
C LEU A 242 -6.86 0.93 -24.23
N VAL A 243 -5.98 0.99 -25.22
CA VAL A 243 -5.17 -0.13 -25.68
C VAL A 243 -3.69 0.22 -25.66
N GLU A 244 -2.86 -0.69 -25.17
CA GLU A 244 -1.41 -0.64 -25.32
C GLU A 244 -1.00 -1.53 -26.49
N GLU A 245 -0.95 -0.95 -27.70
CA GLU A 245 -0.69 -1.67 -28.96
C GLU A 245 0.66 -2.41 -28.94
N ASP A 246 1.66 -1.87 -28.25
CA ASP A 246 2.98 -2.49 -28.07
C ASP A 246 3.00 -3.63 -27.04
N LYS A 247 1.83 -3.98 -26.45
CA LYS A 247 1.67 -5.02 -25.43
C LYS A 247 0.69 -6.13 -25.83
N LEU A 248 0.19 -6.16 -27.07
CA LEU A 248 -0.72 -7.20 -27.53
C LEU A 248 -0.11 -8.62 -27.48
N GLU A 249 1.13 -8.76 -27.95
CA GLU A 249 1.85 -10.05 -27.89
C GLU A 249 2.02 -10.52 -26.43
N LEU A 250 2.34 -9.57 -25.54
CA LEU A 250 2.46 -9.85 -24.12
C LEU A 250 1.11 -10.31 -23.53
N ALA A 251 0.02 -9.63 -23.82
CA ALA A 251 -1.32 -10.01 -23.36
C ALA A 251 -1.68 -11.45 -23.79
N ASN A 252 -1.41 -11.81 -25.05
CA ASN A 252 -1.60 -13.18 -25.54
C ASN A 252 -0.70 -14.18 -24.81
N SER A 253 0.58 -13.84 -24.57
CA SER A 253 1.48 -14.71 -23.82
C SER A 253 1.00 -14.94 -22.37
N LEU A 254 0.40 -13.95 -21.72
CA LEU A 254 -0.16 -14.07 -20.37
C LEU A 254 -1.39 -14.98 -20.34
N ILE A 255 -2.25 -14.92 -21.37
CA ILE A 255 -3.40 -15.83 -21.53
C ILE A 255 -2.91 -17.28 -21.65
N GLU A 256 -1.93 -17.53 -22.52
CA GLU A 256 -1.37 -18.88 -22.73
C GLU A 256 -0.61 -19.38 -21.48
N LYS A 257 0.08 -18.49 -20.78
CA LYS A 257 0.74 -18.80 -19.49
C LYS A 257 -0.27 -19.18 -18.41
N ALA A 258 -1.43 -18.51 -18.36
CA ALA A 258 -2.51 -18.89 -17.46
C ALA A 258 -3.04 -20.30 -17.78
N LYS A 259 -3.34 -20.57 -19.06
CA LYS A 259 -3.81 -21.89 -19.52
C LYS A 259 -2.82 -23.01 -19.20
N SER A 260 -1.55 -22.83 -19.56
CA SER A 260 -0.49 -23.83 -19.31
C SER A 260 -0.25 -24.13 -17.84
N LYS A 261 -0.55 -23.18 -16.95
CA LYS A 261 -0.47 -23.35 -15.48
C LYS A 261 -1.78 -23.86 -14.85
N GLY A 262 -2.84 -24.04 -15.64
CA GLY A 262 -4.16 -24.42 -15.13
C GLY A 262 -4.84 -23.32 -14.31
N VAL A 263 -4.45 -22.06 -14.50
CA VAL A 263 -5.07 -20.91 -13.82
C VAL A 263 -6.35 -20.53 -14.57
N SER A 264 -7.45 -20.40 -13.82
CA SER A 264 -8.71 -19.88 -14.36
C SER A 264 -8.62 -18.36 -14.56
N LEU A 265 -8.24 -17.94 -15.77
CA LEU A 265 -8.23 -16.53 -16.17
C LEU A 265 -9.64 -16.07 -16.57
N LEU A 266 -10.19 -15.09 -15.85
CA LEU A 266 -11.50 -14.50 -16.09
C LEU A 266 -11.35 -13.06 -16.59
N LEU A 267 -11.90 -12.81 -17.78
CA LEU A 267 -12.08 -11.48 -18.35
C LEU A 267 -13.59 -11.14 -18.35
N PRO A 268 -13.97 -9.85 -18.23
CA PRO A 268 -15.36 -9.43 -18.32
C PRO A 268 -16.05 -9.88 -19.62
N THR A 269 -17.25 -10.45 -19.51
CA THR A 269 -18.05 -10.85 -20.69
C THR A 269 -18.85 -9.69 -21.27
N ASP A 270 -19.12 -8.68 -20.45
CA ASP A 270 -19.84 -7.45 -20.77
C ASP A 270 -19.17 -6.25 -20.10
N VAL A 271 -19.39 -5.07 -20.70
CA VAL A 271 -18.76 -3.81 -20.26
C VAL A 271 -19.76 -2.66 -20.33
N VAL A 272 -19.60 -1.70 -19.45
CA VAL A 272 -20.27 -0.40 -19.53
C VAL A 272 -19.43 0.50 -20.43
N VAL A 273 -19.99 0.91 -21.56
CA VAL A 273 -19.35 1.80 -22.53
C VAL A 273 -19.95 3.20 -22.48
N ALA A 274 -19.14 4.20 -22.82
CA ALA A 274 -19.54 5.59 -22.93
C ALA A 274 -19.08 6.24 -24.24
N ASP A 275 -19.77 7.31 -24.64
CA ASP A 275 -19.43 8.10 -25.84
C ASP A 275 -18.24 9.04 -25.62
N LYS A 276 -17.98 9.44 -24.37
CA LYS A 276 -16.85 10.28 -23.93
C LYS A 276 -16.37 9.92 -22.53
N PHE A 277 -15.13 10.32 -22.20
CA PHE A 277 -14.56 10.18 -20.86
C PHE A 277 -15.03 11.34 -19.96
N ALA A 278 -16.25 11.27 -19.43
CA ALA A 278 -16.79 12.28 -18.53
C ALA A 278 -17.92 11.72 -17.66
N ALA A 279 -18.17 12.34 -16.50
CA ALA A 279 -19.25 11.94 -15.60
C ALA A 279 -20.65 12.06 -16.25
N ASP A 280 -20.83 13.02 -17.14
CA ASP A 280 -22.08 13.30 -17.86
C ASP A 280 -22.22 12.52 -19.18
N ALA A 281 -21.32 11.58 -19.49
CA ALA A 281 -21.33 10.82 -20.73
C ALA A 281 -22.59 9.95 -20.89
N GLU A 282 -23.04 9.75 -22.13
CA GLU A 282 -24.07 8.77 -22.43
C GLU A 282 -23.47 7.37 -22.25
N SER A 283 -24.21 6.45 -21.63
CA SER A 283 -23.68 5.12 -21.28
C SER A 283 -24.65 4.00 -21.58
N LYS A 284 -24.11 2.85 -21.97
CA LYS A 284 -24.87 1.60 -22.14
C LYS A 284 -24.01 0.39 -21.81
N THR A 285 -24.65 -0.73 -21.50
CA THR A 285 -23.98 -2.03 -21.36
C THR A 285 -23.98 -2.76 -22.69
N VAL A 286 -22.85 -3.34 -23.06
CA VAL A 286 -22.70 -4.16 -24.27
C VAL A 286 -21.85 -5.39 -23.97
N PRO A 287 -22.01 -6.49 -24.73
CA PRO A 287 -21.04 -7.58 -24.72
C PRO A 287 -19.63 -7.08 -25.04
N ALA A 288 -18.60 -7.65 -24.40
CA ALA A 288 -17.20 -7.27 -24.62
C ALA A 288 -16.75 -7.46 -26.09
N SER A 289 -17.41 -8.37 -26.82
CA SER A 289 -17.17 -8.62 -28.25
C SER A 289 -17.90 -7.66 -29.20
N ALA A 290 -18.72 -6.73 -28.68
CA ALA A 290 -19.63 -5.88 -29.46
C ALA A 290 -19.55 -4.40 -29.06
N ILE A 291 -18.35 -3.93 -28.68
CA ILE A 291 -18.11 -2.52 -28.35
C ILE A 291 -18.27 -1.67 -29.63
N PRO A 292 -19.22 -0.70 -29.66
CA PRO A 292 -19.44 0.13 -30.85
C PRO A 292 -18.25 1.01 -31.19
N ASP A 293 -18.08 1.31 -32.48
CA ASP A 293 -17.08 2.28 -32.89
C ASP A 293 -17.36 3.66 -32.29
N GLY A 294 -16.30 4.38 -31.93
CA GLY A 294 -16.39 5.68 -31.25
C GLY A 294 -16.69 5.62 -29.75
N TRP A 295 -17.13 4.49 -29.19
CA TRP A 295 -17.40 4.30 -27.76
C TRP A 295 -16.19 3.71 -27.03
N MET A 296 -16.08 3.94 -25.71
CA MET A 296 -15.01 3.41 -24.86
C MET A 296 -15.57 2.72 -23.62
N GLY A 297 -15.01 1.58 -23.24
CA GLY A 297 -15.40 0.88 -22.02
C GLY A 297 -14.77 1.53 -20.78
N LEU A 298 -15.60 1.80 -19.77
CA LEU A 298 -15.22 2.52 -18.55
C LEU A 298 -15.53 1.75 -17.26
N ASP A 299 -16.28 0.66 -17.32
CA ASP A 299 -16.51 -0.26 -16.19
C ASP A 299 -16.88 -1.67 -16.68
N ILE A 300 -16.85 -2.65 -15.79
CA ILE A 300 -17.36 -4.00 -16.06
C ILE A 300 -18.89 -4.02 -16.01
N GLY A 301 -19.51 -4.86 -16.84
CA GLY A 301 -20.97 -4.98 -16.89
C GLY A 301 -21.56 -5.91 -15.80
N PRO A 302 -22.89 -5.90 -15.64
CA PRO A 302 -23.61 -6.69 -14.65
C PRO A 302 -23.39 -8.21 -14.75
N ASP A 303 -23.23 -8.77 -15.96
CA ASP A 303 -23.03 -10.23 -16.11
C ASP A 303 -21.62 -10.63 -15.63
N SER A 304 -20.63 -9.78 -15.89
CA SER A 304 -19.27 -9.93 -15.39
C SER A 304 -19.22 -9.81 -13.87
N ILE A 305 -19.91 -8.82 -13.30
CA ILE A 305 -20.03 -8.63 -11.84
C ILE A 305 -20.61 -9.90 -11.20
N LYS A 306 -21.68 -10.44 -11.76
CA LYS A 306 -22.33 -11.67 -11.27
C LYS A 306 -21.35 -12.85 -11.30
N THR A 307 -20.72 -13.09 -12.46
CA THR A 307 -19.79 -14.20 -12.66
C THR A 307 -18.59 -14.12 -11.72
N PHE A 308 -18.00 -12.93 -11.57
CA PHE A 308 -16.89 -12.72 -10.66
C PHE A 308 -17.32 -12.92 -9.21
N SER A 309 -18.52 -12.47 -8.84
CA SER A 309 -19.04 -12.65 -7.49
C SER A 309 -19.26 -14.13 -7.16
N GLU A 310 -19.91 -14.89 -8.04
CA GLU A 310 -20.11 -16.34 -7.85
C GLU A 310 -18.77 -17.08 -7.75
N THR A 311 -17.80 -16.69 -8.57
CA THR A 311 -16.44 -17.24 -8.50
C THR A 311 -15.79 -16.96 -7.13
N LEU A 312 -15.91 -15.74 -6.61
CA LEU A 312 -15.31 -15.34 -5.33
C LEU A 312 -15.91 -16.08 -4.13
N ASP A 313 -17.16 -16.57 -4.19
CA ASP A 313 -17.74 -17.41 -3.13
C ASP A 313 -16.99 -18.73 -2.93
N THR A 314 -16.26 -19.21 -3.95
CA THR A 314 -15.51 -20.46 -3.89
C THR A 314 -14.12 -20.32 -3.26
N THR A 315 -13.66 -19.09 -3.04
CA THR A 315 -12.28 -18.79 -2.64
C THR A 315 -12.06 -18.89 -1.13
N LYS A 316 -10.80 -19.06 -0.72
CA LYS A 316 -10.36 -19.00 0.68
C LYS A 316 -9.38 -17.86 0.94
N THR A 317 -8.70 -17.39 -0.09
CA THR A 317 -7.88 -16.18 -0.07
C THR A 317 -8.15 -15.38 -1.33
N VAL A 318 -8.23 -14.06 -1.21
CA VAL A 318 -8.37 -13.13 -2.33
C VAL A 318 -7.40 -11.98 -2.14
N ILE A 319 -6.67 -11.62 -3.21
CA ILE A 319 -5.95 -10.36 -3.28
C ILE A 319 -6.54 -9.47 -4.37
N TRP A 320 -6.73 -8.18 -4.06
CA TRP A 320 -7.26 -7.20 -5.01
C TRP A 320 -6.28 -6.04 -5.20
N ASN A 321 -5.90 -5.76 -6.44
CA ASN A 321 -5.04 -4.65 -6.83
C ASN A 321 -5.50 -3.97 -8.13
N GLY A 322 -6.14 -2.81 -8.01
CA GLY A 322 -6.63 -1.98 -9.11
C GLY A 322 -8.15 -2.06 -9.30
N PRO A 323 -8.83 -0.92 -9.52
CA PRO A 323 -10.28 -0.87 -9.69
C PRO A 323 -10.74 -1.53 -10.99
N MET A 324 -12.04 -1.83 -11.07
CA MET A 324 -12.66 -2.50 -12.23
C MET A 324 -13.10 -1.51 -13.33
N GLY A 325 -13.15 -0.22 -13.00
CA GLY A 325 -13.59 0.87 -13.88
C GLY A 325 -13.12 2.24 -13.39
N VAL A 326 -13.64 3.31 -14.00
CA VAL A 326 -13.36 4.72 -13.65
C VAL A 326 -14.23 5.15 -12.47
N PHE A 327 -13.92 4.60 -11.29
CA PHE A 327 -14.72 4.72 -10.07
C PHE A 327 -14.83 6.14 -9.49
N GLU A 328 -14.03 7.08 -10.02
CA GLU A 328 -14.14 8.51 -9.76
C GLU A 328 -15.46 9.09 -10.28
N PHE A 329 -16.01 8.52 -11.36
CA PHE A 329 -17.32 8.86 -11.89
C PHE A 329 -18.35 7.86 -11.38
N GLU A 330 -19.39 8.34 -10.69
CA GLU A 330 -20.43 7.50 -10.08
C GLU A 330 -21.06 6.51 -11.08
N LYS A 331 -21.24 6.95 -12.33
CA LYS A 331 -21.77 6.15 -13.45
C LYS A 331 -20.90 4.93 -13.82
N PHE A 332 -19.61 4.95 -13.48
CA PHE A 332 -18.63 3.91 -13.81
C PHE A 332 -17.95 3.32 -12.57
N ALA A 333 -18.60 3.47 -11.40
CA ALA A 333 -18.12 2.93 -10.13
C ALA A 333 -18.77 1.58 -9.77
N ALA A 334 -19.85 1.19 -10.43
CA ALA A 334 -20.69 0.06 -10.04
C ALA A 334 -19.92 -1.27 -9.96
N GLY A 335 -19.03 -1.55 -10.91
CA GLY A 335 -18.21 -2.75 -10.92
C GLY A 335 -17.19 -2.78 -9.79
N THR A 336 -16.52 -1.64 -9.56
CA THR A 336 -15.55 -1.49 -8.46
C THR A 336 -16.24 -1.64 -7.10
N ASP A 337 -17.39 -1.00 -6.92
CA ASP A 337 -18.19 -1.07 -5.70
C ASP A 337 -18.75 -2.47 -5.45
N ALA A 338 -19.17 -3.17 -6.51
CA ALA A 338 -19.67 -4.53 -6.41
C ALA A 338 -18.59 -5.50 -5.95
N ILE A 339 -17.37 -5.39 -6.51
CA ILE A 339 -16.22 -6.18 -6.05
C ILE A 339 -15.88 -5.84 -4.60
N ALA A 340 -15.83 -4.57 -4.22
CA ALA A 340 -15.57 -4.17 -2.83
C ALA A 340 -16.61 -4.77 -1.86
N LYS A 341 -17.91 -4.65 -2.17
CA LYS A 341 -19.00 -5.24 -1.37
C LYS A 341 -18.85 -6.75 -1.27
N LYS A 342 -18.59 -7.42 -2.40
CA LYS A 342 -18.41 -8.86 -2.43
C LYS A 342 -17.25 -9.33 -1.56
N LEU A 343 -16.12 -8.61 -1.60
CA LEU A 343 -14.96 -8.93 -0.77
C LEU A 343 -15.29 -8.78 0.72
N ALA A 344 -16.02 -7.75 1.12
CA ALA A 344 -16.51 -7.61 2.50
C ALA A 344 -17.41 -8.78 2.91
N ASP A 345 -18.32 -9.21 2.02
CA ASP A 345 -19.25 -10.31 2.29
C ASP A 345 -18.54 -11.66 2.47
N VAL A 346 -17.57 -11.99 1.59
CA VAL A 346 -16.80 -13.24 1.74
C VAL A 346 -15.84 -13.18 2.93
N THR A 347 -15.35 -11.99 3.29
CA THR A 347 -14.55 -11.80 4.50
C THR A 347 -15.33 -12.16 5.75
N ALA A 348 -16.59 -11.72 5.84
CA ALA A 348 -17.48 -12.08 6.94
C ALA A 348 -17.71 -13.60 7.05
N LYS A 349 -17.52 -14.35 5.95
CA LYS A 349 -17.58 -15.82 5.90
C LYS A 349 -16.22 -16.50 6.17
N GLY A 350 -15.20 -15.75 6.55
CA GLY A 350 -13.87 -16.27 6.91
C GLY A 350 -12.87 -16.37 5.75
N VAL A 351 -13.17 -15.78 4.58
CA VAL A 351 -12.20 -15.67 3.47
C VAL A 351 -11.19 -14.58 3.81
N THR A 352 -9.90 -14.87 3.62
CA THR A 352 -8.86 -13.85 3.79
C THR A 352 -8.84 -12.90 2.59
N THR A 353 -9.14 -11.63 2.79
CA THR A 353 -9.14 -10.60 1.74
C THR A 353 -8.06 -9.55 1.96
N ILE A 354 -7.20 -9.39 0.96
CA ILE A 354 -6.05 -8.48 0.99
C ILE A 354 -6.25 -7.42 -0.08
N ILE A 355 -6.38 -6.16 0.34
CA ILE A 355 -6.52 -5.02 -0.57
C ILE A 355 -5.17 -4.33 -0.69
N GLY A 356 -4.68 -4.15 -1.91
CA GLY A 356 -3.43 -3.46 -2.18
C GLY A 356 -3.55 -2.47 -3.33
N GLY A 357 -2.64 -1.49 -3.37
CA GLY A 357 -2.65 -0.42 -4.37
C GLY A 357 -3.57 0.73 -3.97
N GLY A 358 -3.08 1.97 -4.13
CA GLY A 358 -3.76 3.17 -3.62
C GLY A 358 -5.21 3.30 -4.09
N ASP A 359 -5.48 3.03 -5.37
CA ASP A 359 -6.82 3.20 -5.95
C ASP A 359 -7.84 2.19 -5.39
N SER A 360 -7.43 0.93 -5.19
CA SER A 360 -8.32 -0.07 -4.56
C SER A 360 -8.58 0.24 -3.09
N VAL A 361 -7.58 0.72 -2.37
CA VAL A 361 -7.73 1.18 -0.98
C VAL A 361 -8.74 2.34 -0.93
N ALA A 362 -8.55 3.36 -1.76
CA ALA A 362 -9.44 4.51 -1.85
C ALA A 362 -10.88 4.10 -2.22
N ALA A 363 -11.05 3.14 -3.14
CA ALA A 363 -12.37 2.62 -3.50
C ALA A 363 -13.08 1.94 -2.31
N VAL A 364 -12.37 1.10 -1.56
CA VAL A 364 -12.91 0.42 -0.38
C VAL A 364 -13.25 1.40 0.75
N GLU A 365 -12.43 2.42 0.95
CA GLU A 365 -12.65 3.50 1.92
C GLU A 365 -13.87 4.35 1.55
N LYS A 366 -13.97 4.78 0.28
CA LYS A 366 -15.14 5.50 -0.25
C LYS A 366 -16.43 4.71 -0.08
N ALA A 367 -16.37 3.40 -0.23
CA ALA A 367 -17.50 2.50 0.00
C ALA A 367 -17.84 2.27 1.49
N GLY A 368 -17.03 2.75 2.43
CA GLY A 368 -17.21 2.53 3.87
C GLY A 368 -17.00 1.07 4.29
N LEU A 369 -16.22 0.30 3.54
CA LEU A 369 -16.01 -1.14 3.75
C LEU A 369 -14.62 -1.47 4.31
N ALA A 370 -13.80 -0.46 4.62
CA ALA A 370 -12.42 -0.65 5.01
C ALA A 370 -12.23 -1.58 6.22
N ASN A 371 -13.06 -1.40 7.23
CA ASN A 371 -13.09 -2.22 8.45
C ASN A 371 -13.66 -3.64 8.25
N LYS A 372 -14.20 -3.96 7.06
CA LYS A 372 -14.74 -5.28 6.73
C LYS A 372 -13.76 -6.16 5.93
N MET A 373 -12.59 -5.64 5.56
CA MET A 373 -11.54 -6.41 4.88
C MET A 373 -10.62 -7.07 5.91
N SER A 374 -9.97 -8.18 5.54
CA SER A 374 -8.98 -8.80 6.44
C SER A 374 -7.74 -7.93 6.58
N HIS A 375 -7.27 -7.37 5.46
CA HIS A 375 -6.13 -6.47 5.42
C HIS A 375 -6.27 -5.42 4.32
N ILE A 376 -5.93 -4.19 4.66
CA ILE A 376 -5.80 -3.07 3.73
C ILE A 376 -4.37 -2.59 3.81
N SER A 377 -3.62 -2.80 2.73
CA SER A 377 -2.21 -2.46 2.69
C SER A 377 -2.02 -0.96 2.49
N THR A 378 -1.24 -0.37 3.38
CA THR A 378 -0.80 1.04 3.32
C THR A 378 0.48 1.21 2.50
N GLY A 379 1.07 0.10 2.04
CA GLY A 379 2.37 0.10 1.38
C GLY A 379 2.41 0.70 -0.03
N GLY A 380 1.25 0.89 -0.68
CA GLY A 380 1.19 1.42 -2.04
C GLY A 380 2.12 0.67 -3.01
N GLY A 381 3.15 1.35 -3.51
CA GLY A 381 4.17 0.76 -4.38
C GLY A 381 5.00 -0.34 -3.71
N ALA A 382 5.23 -0.27 -2.40
CA ALA A 382 5.97 -1.31 -1.69
C ALA A 382 5.23 -2.65 -1.69
N SER A 383 3.91 -2.61 -1.52
CA SER A 383 3.05 -3.80 -1.61
C SER A 383 3.12 -4.40 -3.02
N LEU A 384 3.10 -3.54 -4.04
CA LEU A 384 3.19 -3.97 -5.44
C LEU A 384 4.52 -4.67 -5.73
N GLU A 385 5.64 -4.05 -5.36
CA GLU A 385 6.97 -4.63 -5.58
C GLU A 385 7.15 -5.95 -4.83
N LEU A 386 6.60 -6.06 -3.61
CA LEU A 386 6.62 -7.31 -2.87
C LEU A 386 5.78 -8.40 -3.55
N LEU A 387 4.62 -8.04 -4.11
CA LEU A 387 3.79 -8.96 -4.90
C LEU A 387 4.47 -9.39 -6.20
N GLU A 388 5.28 -8.53 -6.81
CA GLU A 388 6.16 -8.87 -7.94
C GLU A 388 7.31 -9.82 -7.53
N GLY A 389 7.46 -10.10 -6.23
CA GLY A 389 8.52 -10.95 -5.70
C GLY A 389 9.84 -10.22 -5.48
N LYS A 390 9.87 -8.89 -5.55
CA LYS A 390 11.06 -8.09 -5.26
C LYS A 390 11.35 -8.09 -3.76
N THR A 391 12.63 -7.97 -3.45
CA THR A 391 13.08 -7.75 -2.08
C THR A 391 13.02 -6.27 -1.73
N LEU A 392 12.46 -5.95 -0.57
CA LEU A 392 12.36 -4.57 -0.07
C LEU A 392 13.59 -4.26 0.81
N PRO A 393 14.47 -3.29 0.44
CA PRO A 393 15.69 -3.00 1.18
C PRO A 393 15.45 -2.71 2.67
N GLY A 394 14.43 -1.92 3.00
CA GLY A 394 14.09 -1.58 4.38
C GLY A 394 13.53 -2.74 5.20
N VAL A 395 13.04 -3.81 4.55
CA VAL A 395 12.64 -5.06 5.22
C VAL A 395 13.85 -5.97 5.40
N LEU A 396 14.69 -6.09 4.36
CA LEU A 396 15.93 -6.89 4.43
C LEU A 396 16.87 -6.41 5.54
N ALA A 397 16.89 -5.10 5.79
CA ALA A 397 17.70 -4.47 6.83
C ALA A 397 17.32 -4.85 8.28
N LEU A 398 16.11 -5.39 8.48
CA LEU A 398 15.61 -5.81 9.78
C LEU A 398 16.18 -7.16 10.19
N ASP A 399 16.39 -7.31 11.50
CA ASP A 399 16.86 -8.53 12.14
C ASP A 399 15.87 -9.68 11.89
N ASP A 400 16.39 -10.88 11.65
CA ASP A 400 15.57 -12.10 11.57
C ASP A 400 15.10 -12.53 12.97
N ALA A 401 13.95 -13.20 13.03
CA ALA A 401 13.28 -13.63 14.27
C ALA A 401 13.94 -14.83 14.95
#